data_AF-A0A151RN40-F1
#
_entry.id   AF-A0A151RN40-F1
#
_cell.length_a   1.000
_cell.length_b   1.000
_cell.length_c   1.000
_cell.angle_alpha   90.00
_cell.angle_beta   90.00
_cell.angle_gamma   90.00
#
_symmetry.space_group_name_H-M   'P 1'
#
loop_
_entity.id
_entity.type
_entity.pdbx_description
1 polymer ?
#
loop_
_entity_poly.entity_id
_entity_poly.type
_entity_poly.pdbx_seq_one_letter_code
_entity_poly.pdbx_strand_id
1 'polypeptide(L)'
;MKKYVDQKRVHMEFQVGDLVIVKPQLYRQHSVAFCKNQKVSLRYFGPFPLMKRIGPVAYKLSLPPIAKIHPSFACFFIEIVQRNISNNICLLPFLTNEFGPVIQLLKALQSKVILQENLHIPRVLV
;
A
#
# COMPACT_ATOMS: atom_id res chain seq x y z
N MET A 1 -38.92 6.47 -8.38
CA MET A 1 -37.56 6.96 -8.08
C MET A 1 -36.58 5.85 -7.71
N LYS A 2 -36.93 4.90 -6.83
CA LYS A 2 -36.03 3.80 -6.37
C LYS A 2 -35.40 2.94 -7.48
N LYS A 3 -36.18 2.53 -8.50
CA LYS A 3 -35.70 1.73 -9.64
C LYS A 3 -34.52 2.36 -10.41
N TYR A 4 -34.50 3.70 -10.56
CA TYR A 4 -33.40 4.39 -11.25
C TYR A 4 -32.14 4.52 -10.38
N VAL A 5 -32.30 4.52 -9.06
CA VAL A 5 -31.18 4.64 -8.10
C VAL A 5 -30.42 3.32 -7.95
N ASP A 6 -31.15 2.20 -7.87
CA ASP A 6 -30.54 0.89 -7.61
C ASP A 6 -29.98 0.22 -8.87
N GLN A 7 -30.27 0.74 -10.08
CA GLN A 7 -29.81 0.18 -11.36
C GLN A 7 -28.29 0.05 -11.49
N LYS A 8 -27.51 0.91 -10.81
CA LYS A 8 -26.03 0.88 -10.85
C LYS A 8 -25.39 0.24 -9.61
N ARG A 9 -26.19 -0.20 -8.63
CA ARG A 9 -25.67 -0.81 -7.41
C ARG A 9 -25.48 -2.30 -7.64
N VAL A 10 -24.23 -2.73 -7.62
CA VAL A 10 -23.87 -4.15 -7.68
C VAL A 10 -23.68 -4.65 -6.25
N HIS A 11 -24.43 -5.69 -5.88
CA HIS A 11 -24.16 -6.42 -4.65
C HIS A 11 -22.91 -7.27 -4.84
N MET A 12 -21.83 -6.88 -4.18
CA MET A 12 -20.57 -7.63 -4.17
C MET A 12 -20.51 -8.47 -2.89
N GLU A 13 -20.46 -9.78 -3.07
CA GLU A 13 -20.26 -10.74 -1.99
C GLU A 13 -18.94 -11.48 -2.22
N PHE A 14 -18.18 -11.65 -1.14
CA PHE A 14 -16.87 -12.32 -1.19
C PHE A 14 -16.85 -13.48 -0.21
N GLN A 15 -16.15 -14.56 -0.56
CA GLN A 15 -15.99 -15.72 0.29
C GLN A 15 -14.65 -15.69 1.03
N VAL A 16 -14.60 -16.40 2.16
CA VAL A 16 -13.34 -16.59 2.90
C VAL A 16 -12.41 -17.45 2.03
N GLY A 17 -11.17 -17.00 1.84
CA GLY A 17 -10.19 -17.65 0.96
C GLY A 17 -10.03 -16.99 -0.41
N ASP A 18 -10.95 -16.12 -0.82
CA ASP A 18 -10.81 -15.36 -2.06
C ASP A 18 -9.61 -14.41 -1.99
N LEU A 19 -8.87 -14.31 -3.09
CA LEU A 19 -7.79 -13.35 -3.26
C LEU A 19 -8.36 -12.03 -3.77
N VAL A 20 -8.19 -10.98 -2.97
CA VAL A 20 -8.68 -9.64 -3.29
C VAL A 20 -7.57 -8.62 -3.25
N ILE A 21 -7.68 -7.61 -4.12
CA ILE A 21 -6.85 -6.42 -4.11
C ILE A 21 -7.54 -5.31 -3.34
N VAL A 22 -6.74 -4.52 -2.63
CA VAL A 22 -7.22 -3.38 -1.85
C VAL A 22 -7.03 -2.09 -2.64
N LYS A 23 -8.06 -1.24 -2.62
CA LYS A 23 -8.04 0.15 -3.12
C LYS A 23 -7.83 1.12 -1.96
N PRO A 24 -6.59 1.53 -1.63
CA PRO A 24 -6.39 2.58 -0.64
C PRO A 24 -6.77 3.93 -1.21
N GLN A 25 -7.23 4.80 -0.33
CA GLN A 25 -7.36 6.22 -0.64
C GLN A 25 -5.98 6.85 -0.51
N LEU A 26 -5.17 6.75 -1.57
CA LEU A 26 -3.77 7.20 -1.60
C LEU A 26 -3.57 8.65 -1.09
N TYR A 27 -4.56 9.53 -1.31
CA TYR A 27 -4.50 10.92 -0.85
C TYR A 27 -4.65 11.10 0.67
N ARG A 28 -5.13 10.08 1.40
CA ARG A 28 -5.26 10.09 2.87
C ARG A 28 -4.26 9.17 3.56
N GLN A 29 -3.67 8.25 2.81
CA GLN A 29 -2.99 7.08 3.35
C GLN A 29 -1.50 7.07 2.94
N HIS A 30 -0.78 8.15 3.30
CA HIS A 30 0.66 8.28 3.02
C HIS A 30 1.51 7.16 3.64
N SER A 31 1.06 6.57 4.75
CA SER A 31 1.75 5.44 5.41
C SER A 31 1.65 4.13 4.64
N VAL A 32 0.75 4.05 3.65
CA VAL A 32 0.41 2.80 2.95
C VAL A 32 1.25 2.59 1.72
N ALA A 33 1.81 3.64 1.13
CA ALA A 33 2.68 3.53 -0.03
C ALA A 33 3.52 4.80 -0.17
N PHE A 34 4.83 4.67 -0.02
CA PHE A 34 5.74 5.70 -0.51
C PHE A 34 5.98 5.47 -2.00
N CYS A 35 5.09 6.02 -2.83
CA CYS A 35 5.34 6.09 -4.27
C CYS A 35 6.01 7.41 -4.58
N LYS A 36 7.21 7.38 -5.21
CA LYS A 36 7.93 8.58 -5.68
C LYS A 36 7.00 9.55 -6.42
N ASN A 37 6.06 9.02 -7.20
CA ASN A 37 5.03 9.79 -7.89
C ASN A 37 3.63 9.29 -7.50
N GLN A 38 2.94 9.99 -6.59
CA GLN A 38 1.57 9.63 -6.17
C GLN A 38 0.56 9.66 -7.33
N LYS A 39 0.72 10.59 -8.28
CA LYS A 39 -0.18 10.75 -9.44
C LYS A 39 -0.08 9.58 -10.44
N VAL A 40 1.05 8.88 -10.47
CA VAL A 40 1.33 7.71 -11.33
C VAL A 40 1.36 6.41 -10.50
N SER A 41 1.03 6.49 -9.21
CA SER A 41 1.08 5.32 -8.34
C SER A 41 -0.01 4.31 -8.67
N LEU A 42 0.30 3.06 -8.37
CA LEU A 42 -0.62 1.95 -8.54
C LEU A 42 -1.81 2.12 -7.60
N ARG A 43 -3.01 2.06 -8.16
CA ARG A 43 -4.28 2.23 -7.43
C ARG A 43 -4.66 1.00 -6.58
N TYR A 44 -3.98 -0.12 -6.81
CA TYR A 44 -4.31 -1.42 -6.24
C TYR A 44 -3.10 -2.05 -5.58
N PHE A 45 -3.32 -2.56 -4.37
CA PHE A 45 -2.30 -3.25 -3.58
C PHE A 45 -2.67 -4.70 -3.44
N GLY A 46 -1.64 -5.55 -3.60
CA GLY A 46 -1.52 -6.97 -3.30
C GLY A 46 -2.76 -7.87 -3.47
N PRO A 47 -2.61 -9.11 -3.98
CA PRO A 47 -3.59 -10.13 -3.65
C PRO A 47 -3.48 -10.47 -2.15
N PHE A 48 -4.48 -10.12 -1.36
CA PHE A 48 -4.61 -10.53 0.03
C PHE A 48 -5.73 -11.56 0.16
N PRO A 49 -5.50 -12.67 0.89
CA PRO A 49 -6.57 -13.61 1.15
C PRO A 49 -7.55 -13.02 2.17
N LEU A 50 -8.84 -13.20 1.89
CA LEU A 50 -9.92 -12.92 2.82
C LEU A 50 -9.90 -13.93 3.97
N MET A 51 -9.71 -13.44 5.21
CA MET A 51 -9.67 -14.28 6.41
C MET A 51 -11.05 -14.51 7.02
N LYS A 52 -11.89 -13.46 7.09
CA LYS A 52 -13.19 -13.53 7.76
C LYS A 52 -14.13 -12.45 7.25
N ARG A 53 -15.43 -12.76 7.14
CA ARG A 53 -16.50 -11.78 6.98
C ARG A 53 -16.90 -11.25 8.37
N ILE A 54 -16.70 -9.96 8.61
CA ILE A 54 -17.03 -9.29 9.89
C ILE A 54 -18.51 -8.88 9.90
N GLY A 55 -19.05 -8.49 8.74
CA GLY A 55 -20.44 -8.11 8.58
C GLY A 55 -20.89 -8.15 7.11
N PRO A 56 -22.07 -7.61 6.78
CA PRO A 56 -22.59 -7.64 5.42
C PRO A 56 -21.67 -6.92 4.42
N VAL A 57 -21.04 -5.82 4.87
CA VAL A 57 -20.19 -4.93 4.07
C VAL A 57 -18.72 -5.01 4.46
N ALA A 58 -18.38 -5.53 5.64
CA ALA A 58 -17.02 -5.47 6.19
C ALA A 58 -16.33 -6.84 6.19
N TYR A 59 -15.08 -6.87 5.71
CA TYR A 59 -14.28 -8.06 5.58
C TYR A 59 -12.89 -7.86 6.17
N LYS A 60 -12.32 -8.92 6.76
CA LYS A 60 -10.96 -8.96 7.30
C LYS A 60 -10.01 -9.59 6.30
N LEU A 61 -8.92 -8.89 5.99
CA LEU A 61 -7.86 -9.36 5.11
C LEU A 61 -6.64 -9.80 5.92
N SER A 62 -5.88 -10.74 5.38
CA SER A 62 -4.55 -11.07 5.90
C SER A 62 -3.52 -10.06 5.40
N LEU A 63 -3.43 -8.91 6.07
CA LEU A 63 -2.38 -7.93 5.82
C LEU A 63 -1.09 -8.31 6.56
N PRO A 64 0.10 -7.97 6.02
CA PRO A 64 1.35 -8.10 6.75
C PRO A 64 1.34 -7.21 8.00
N PRO A 65 1.94 -7.63 9.13
CA PRO A 65 1.95 -6.88 10.38
C PRO A 65 2.66 -5.51 10.28
N ILE A 66 3.50 -5.35 9.26
CA ILE A 66 4.20 -4.11 8.93
C ILE A 66 3.26 -3.04 8.31
N ALA A 67 2.11 -3.44 7.77
CA ALA A 67 1.16 -2.47 7.23
C ALA A 67 0.49 -1.71 8.38
N LYS A 68 0.72 -0.39 8.46
CA LYS A 68 0.10 0.50 9.46
C LYS A 68 -1.39 0.80 9.20
N ILE A 69 -2.13 -0.15 8.62
CA ILE A 69 -3.55 -0.02 8.29
C ILE A 69 -4.32 -1.09 9.04
N HIS A 70 -5.53 -0.75 9.48
CA HIS A 70 -6.44 -1.72 10.03
C HIS A 70 -6.80 -2.79 8.97
N PRO A 71 -6.75 -4.10 9.30
CA PRO A 71 -6.99 -5.19 8.34
C PRO A 71 -8.47 -5.37 7.94
N SER A 72 -9.35 -4.43 8.30
CA SER A 72 -10.79 -4.50 8.01
C SER A 72 -11.17 -3.49 6.95
N PHE A 73 -11.70 -3.99 5.84
CA PHE A 73 -12.09 -3.18 4.69
C PHE A 73 -13.56 -3.38 4.35
N ALA A 74 -14.21 -2.31 3.92
CA ALA A 74 -15.54 -2.40 3.35
C ALA A 74 -15.48 -2.95 1.92
N CYS A 75 -16.55 -3.62 1.48
CA CYS A 75 -16.66 -4.30 0.19
C CYS A 75 -16.35 -3.39 -1.01
N PHE A 76 -16.58 -2.07 -0.89
CA PHE A 76 -16.32 -1.09 -1.93
C PHE A 76 -14.83 -0.78 -2.13
N PHE A 77 -13.99 -1.05 -1.13
CA PHE A 77 -12.55 -0.82 -1.19
C PHE A 77 -11.76 -2.08 -1.58
N ILE A 78 -12.43 -3.17 -1.91
CA ILE A 78 -11.82 -4.44 -2.30
C ILE A 78 -12.37 -4.91 -3.64
N GLU A 79 -11.51 -5.55 -4.44
CA GLU A 79 -11.90 -6.18 -5.71
C GLU A 79 -11.30 -7.57 -5.82
N ILE A 80 -12.04 -8.53 -6.39
CA ILE A 80 -11.50 -9.86 -6.70
C ILE A 80 -10.40 -9.72 -7.75
N VAL A 81 -9.30 -10.45 -7.52
CA VAL A 81 -8.23 -10.53 -8.50
C VAL A 81 -8.73 -11.31 -9.71
N GLN A 82 -9.13 -10.60 -10.77
CA GLN A 82 -9.30 -11.22 -12.07
C GLN A 82 -7.92 -11.70 -12.54
N ARG A 83 -7.85 -12.94 -13.02
CA ARG A 83 -6.62 -13.70 -13.38
C ARG A 83 -5.66 -12.98 -14.36
N ASN A 84 -6.03 -11.80 -14.88
CA ASN A 84 -5.28 -10.97 -15.83
C ASN A 84 -4.60 -9.71 -15.23
N ILE A 85 -4.70 -9.46 -13.92
CA ILE A 85 -4.02 -8.30 -13.30
C ILE A 85 -2.57 -8.69 -12.97
N SER A 86 -1.79 -9.11 -13.96
CA SER A 86 -0.40 -9.57 -13.73
C SER A 86 0.62 -8.43 -13.70
N ASN A 87 0.32 -7.27 -14.28
CA ASN A 87 1.39 -6.34 -14.66
C ASN A 87 1.52 -5.08 -13.80
N ASN A 88 0.60 -4.81 -12.86
CA ASN A 88 0.59 -3.53 -12.11
C ASN A 88 -0.04 -3.65 -10.70
N ILE A 89 0.42 -4.62 -9.91
CA ILE A 89 0.04 -4.72 -8.48
C ILE A 89 1.20 -4.23 -7.64
N CYS A 90 0.96 -3.23 -6.78
CA CYS A 90 1.97 -2.77 -5.82
C CYS A 90 1.93 -3.67 -4.59
N LEU A 91 3.08 -4.17 -4.17
CA LEU A 91 3.19 -4.77 -2.84
C LEU A 91 3.15 -3.63 -1.81
N LEU A 92 2.44 -3.83 -0.70
CA LEU A 92 2.48 -2.89 0.43
C LEU A 92 3.97 -2.63 0.79
N PRO A 93 4.38 -1.38 1.04
CA PRO A 93 5.76 -1.05 1.36
C PRO A 93 6.13 -1.77 2.65
N PHE A 94 7.03 -2.74 2.52
CA PHE A 94 7.54 -3.51 3.65
C PHE A 94 8.44 -2.70 4.61
N LEU A 95 8.67 -1.40 4.37
CA LEU A 95 9.68 -0.58 5.04
C LEU A 95 9.11 0.72 5.63
N THR A 96 8.12 0.65 6.52
CA THR A 96 7.70 1.84 7.30
C THR A 96 7.98 1.65 8.79
N ASN A 97 9.08 2.24 9.29
CA ASN A 97 9.32 2.34 10.74
C ASN A 97 8.43 3.44 11.33
N GLU A 98 8.32 3.52 12.67
CA GLU A 98 7.45 4.45 13.41
C GLU A 98 7.58 5.91 12.95
N PHE A 99 8.76 6.31 12.47
CA PHE A 99 9.09 7.66 11.97
C PHE A 99 8.87 7.90 10.46
N GLY A 100 8.36 6.92 9.72
CA GLY A 100 8.17 7.01 8.27
C GLY A 100 8.99 5.97 7.47
N PRO A 101 9.03 6.08 6.13
CA PRO A 101 9.78 5.15 5.29
C PRO A 101 11.28 5.29 5.55
N VAL A 102 11.95 4.20 5.93
CA VAL A 102 13.41 4.19 6.10
C VAL A 102 14.04 4.09 4.72
N ILE A 103 14.57 5.21 4.22
CA ILE A 103 15.49 5.19 3.09
C ILE A 103 16.81 4.65 3.62
N GLN A 104 16.97 3.32 3.66
CA GLN A 104 18.29 2.73 3.90
C GLN A 104 19.12 2.95 2.64
N LEU A 105 20.15 3.80 2.74
CA LEU A 105 21.17 3.95 1.72
C LEU A 105 21.86 2.58 1.57
N LEU A 106 21.57 1.87 0.47
CA LEU A 106 21.94 0.45 0.30
C LEU A 106 23.46 0.22 0.41
N LYS A 107 24.28 1.23 0.05
CA LYS A 107 25.72 1.26 0.29
C LYS A 107 26.24 2.67 0.05
N ALA A 108 26.82 3.33 1.05
CA ALA A 108 27.70 4.47 0.77
C ALA A 108 28.98 3.88 0.19
N LEU A 109 29.23 4.10 -1.11
CA LEU A 109 30.36 3.48 -1.80
C LEU A 109 31.69 3.98 -1.21
N GLN A 110 31.80 5.27 -0.89
CA GLN A 110 32.98 5.86 -0.26
C GLN A 110 32.63 7.11 0.56
N SER A 111 33.38 7.37 1.63
CA SER A 111 33.36 8.64 2.36
C SER A 111 34.75 9.27 2.29
N LYS A 112 34.82 10.60 2.14
CA LYS A 112 36.08 11.34 2.17
C LYS A 112 35.94 12.56 3.08
N VAL A 113 36.95 12.79 3.91
CA VAL A 113 37.06 14.01 4.71
C VAL A 113 37.79 15.05 3.87
N ILE A 114 37.19 16.22 3.70
CA ILE A 114 37.81 17.36 3.00
C ILE A 114 38.12 18.41 4.06
N LEU A 115 39.30 19.02 3.95
CA LEU A 115 39.70 20.18 4.74
C LEU A 115 39.22 21.44 4.02
N GLN A 116 38.28 22.17 4.62
CA GLN A 116 37.95 23.54 4.22
C GLN A 116 38.09 24.44 5.46
N GLU A 117 38.84 25.53 5.33
CA GLU A 117 39.00 26.57 6.36
C GLU A 117 39.35 25.99 7.76
N ASN A 118 40.32 25.08 7.80
CA ASN A 118 40.79 24.35 9.00
C ASN A 118 39.78 23.41 9.68
N LEU A 119 38.60 23.17 9.10
CA LEU A 119 37.62 22.22 9.62
C LEU A 119 37.59 20.93 8.79
N HIS A 120 37.67 19.79 9.48
CA HIS A 120 37.51 18.47 8.89
C HIS A 120 36.02 18.14 8.74
N ILE A 121 35.49 18.24 7.53
CA ILE A 121 34.06 17.96 7.28
C ILE A 121 33.93 16.59 6.60
N PRO A 122 33.25 15.61 7.23
CA PRO A 122 33.00 14.31 6.61
C PRO A 122 31.96 14.47 5.49
N ARG A 123 32.34 14.08 4.25
CA ARG A 123 31.43 14.09 3.10
C ARG A 123 31.26 12.68 2.57
N VAL A 124 29.99 12.24 2.50
CA VAL A 124 29.61 10.95 1.91
C VAL A 124 29.47 11.13 0.40
N LEU A 125 30.18 10.30 -0.37
CA LEU A 125 30.05 10.27 -1.83
C LEU A 125 28.99 9.23 -2.18
N VAL A 126 27.94 9.67 -2.86
CA VAL A 126 26.86 8.83 -3.40
C VAL A 126 27.24 8.37 -4.78
#